data_AF-A0A356G411-F1
#
_entry.id   AF-A0A356G411-F1
#
_cell.length_a   1.000
_cell.length_b   1.000
_cell.length_c   1.000
_cell.angle_alpha   90.00
_cell.angle_beta   90.00
_cell.angle_gamma   90.00
#
_symmetry.space_group_name_H-M   'P 1'
#
loop_
_entity.id
_entity.type
_entity.pdbx_description
1 polymer ?
#
loop_
_entity_poly.entity_id
_entity_poly.type
_entity_poly.pdbx_seq_one_letter_code
_entity_poly.pdbx_strand_id
1 'polypeptide(L)'
;MATAVVSGRVDERVRQRADAYIKAAGLTPADVIRVVWENIARTGEVPDEGEAQGETPDAFEDFMAFRASLPKATWLADLTDEQMKDMIASRYA
;
A
#
# COMPACT_ATOMS: atom_id res chain seq x y z
N MET A 1 25.66 -12.81 25.45
CA MET A 1 25.42 -11.66 24.54
C MET A 1 24.66 -10.62 25.33
N ALA A 2 25.14 -9.37 25.38
CA ALA A 2 24.38 -8.29 25.98
C ALA A 2 23.27 -7.87 25.00
N THR A 3 22.04 -7.74 25.49
CA THR A 3 20.90 -7.25 24.71
C THR A 3 20.66 -5.79 25.04
N ALA A 4 20.39 -4.97 24.02
CA ALA A 4 19.96 -3.58 24.19
C ALA A 4 18.49 -3.43 23.77
N VAL A 5 17.78 -2.50 24.41
CA VAL A 5 16.42 -2.13 24.06
C VAL A 5 16.47 -0.82 23.27
N VAL A 6 15.78 -0.78 22.13
CA VAL A 6 15.60 0.42 21.32
C VAL A 6 14.15 0.89 21.48
N SER A 7 13.98 2.15 21.88
CA SER A 7 12.66 2.79 22.01
C SER A 7 12.66 4.15 21.33
N GLY A 8 11.63 4.43 20.54
CA GLY A 8 11.43 5.70 19.85
C GLY A 8 9.95 6.05 19.75
N ARG A 9 9.63 7.34 19.67
CA ARG A 9 8.26 7.81 19.41
C ARG A 9 8.07 8.00 17.91
N VAL A 10 6.91 7.58 17.41
CA VAL A 10 6.49 7.76 16.02
C VAL A 10 5.08 8.31 16.05
N ASP A 11 4.73 9.16 15.08
CA ASP A 11 3.35 9.61 14.90
C ASP A 11 2.42 8.43 14.64
N GLU A 12 1.23 8.46 15.25
CA GLU A 12 0.29 7.34 15.19
C GLU A 12 -0.21 7.07 13.77
N ARG A 13 -0.40 8.11 12.94
CA ARG A 13 -0.82 7.92 11.54
C ARG A 13 0.30 7.32 10.69
N VAL A 14 1.54 7.75 10.94
CA VAL A 14 2.73 7.17 10.29
C VAL A 14 2.84 5.69 10.65
N ARG A 15 2.70 5.35 11.93
CA ARG A 15 2.70 3.97 12.42
C ARG A 15 1.63 3.13 11.72
N GLN A 16 0.38 3.59 11.69
CA GLN A 16 -0.73 2.84 11.09
C GLN A 16 -0.50 2.55 9.60
N ARG A 17 0.02 3.54 8.86
CA ARG A 17 0.38 3.37 7.45
C ARG A 17 1.49 2.34 7.28
N ALA A 18 2.57 2.46 8.04
CA ALA A 18 3.68 1.51 7.98
C ALA A 18 3.26 0.09 8.37
N ASP A 19 2.45 -0.07 9.41
CA ASP A 19 1.96 -1.36 9.92
C ASP A 19 1.22 -2.16 8.83
N ALA A 20 0.51 -1.50 7.91
CA ALA A 20 -0.17 -2.17 6.80
C ALA A 20 0.82 -2.85 5.85
N TYR A 21 1.88 -2.14 5.44
CA TYR A 21 2.91 -2.66 4.54
C TYR A 21 3.79 -3.71 5.23
N ILE A 22 4.18 -3.47 6.48
CA ILE A 22 4.99 -4.40 7.28
C ILE A 22 4.27 -5.74 7.43
N LYS A 23 2.97 -5.73 7.74
CA LYS A 23 2.14 -6.94 7.82
C LYS A 23 1.99 -7.64 6.47
N ALA A 24 1.80 -6.90 5.39
CA ALA A 24 1.71 -7.47 4.04
C ALA A 24 3.00 -8.21 3.64
N ALA A 25 4.16 -7.75 4.13
CA ALA A 25 5.45 -8.42 3.95
C ALA A 25 5.68 -9.60 4.92
N GLY A 26 4.74 -9.91 5.82
CA GLY A 26 4.88 -10.97 6.82
C GLY A 26 5.89 -10.66 7.93
N LEU A 27 6.22 -9.38 8.14
CA LEU A 27 7.19 -8.92 9.13
C LEU A 27 6.51 -8.28 10.33
N THR A 28 7.26 -8.12 11.42
CA THR A 28 6.87 -7.28 12.56
C THR A 28 7.64 -5.95 12.56
N PRO A 29 7.15 -4.91 13.24
CA PRO A 29 7.93 -3.67 13.41
C PRO A 29 9.30 -3.91 14.06
N ALA A 30 9.40 -4.88 14.96
CA ALA A 30 10.67 -5.25 15.60
C ALA A 30 11.65 -5.87 14.60
N ASP A 31 11.17 -6.69 13.64
CA ASP A 31 12.01 -7.24 12.57
C ASP A 31 12.57 -6.13 11.70
N VAL A 32 11.74 -5.16 11.33
CA VAL A 32 12.17 -4.00 10.53
C VAL A 32 13.24 -3.20 11.25
N ILE A 33 13.02 -2.86 12.53
CA ILE A 33 14.01 -2.13 13.34
C ILE A 33 15.32 -2.92 13.43
N ARG A 34 15.24 -4.23 13.69
CA ARG A 34 16.42 -5.09 13.78
C ARG A 34 17.21 -5.12 12.47
N VAL A 35 16.53 -5.31 11.34
CA VAL A 35 17.16 -5.36 10.01
C VAL A 35 17.87 -4.04 9.69
N VAL A 36 17.26 -2.89 9.99
CA VAL A 36 17.87 -1.58 9.75
C VAL A 36 19.15 -1.41 10.59
N TRP A 37 19.11 -1.75 11.88
CA TRP A 37 20.28 -1.66 12.75
C TRP A 37 21.40 -2.62 12.35
N GLU A 38 21.06 -3.87 12.01
CA GLU A 38 22.02 -4.84 11.48
C GLU A 38 22.65 -4.36 10.18
N ASN A 39 21.87 -3.71 9.31
CA ASN A 39 22.39 -3.15 8.07
C ASN A 39 23.35 -1.97 8.32
N ILE A 40 23.00 -1.04 9.21
CA ILE A 40 23.89 0.06 9.62
C ILE A 40 25.18 -0.48 10.21
N ALA A 41 25.10 -1.45 11.12
CA ALA A 41 26.28 -2.04 11.74
C ALA A 41 27.19 -2.75 10.73
N ARG A 42 26.61 -3.34 9.69
CA ARG A 42 27.35 -4.03 8.62
C ARG A 42 27.97 -3.08 7.61
N THR A 43 27.27 -2.00 7.24
CA THR A 43 27.65 -1.11 6.12
C THR A 43 28.33 0.18 6.57
N GLY A 44 28.07 0.62 7.80
CA GLY A 44 28.44 1.95 8.29
C GLY A 44 27.55 3.08 7.74
N GLU A 45 26.52 2.75 6.95
CA GLU A 45 25.65 3.71 6.29
C GLU A 45 24.31 3.79 7.01
N VAL A 46 23.91 5.00 7.39
CA VAL A 46 22.56 5.28 7.89
C VAL A 46 21.65 5.47 6.68
N PRO A 47 20.47 4.82 6.62
CA PRO A 47 19.49 5.11 5.58
C PRO A 47 19.20 6.60 5.57
N ASP A 48 19.56 7.27 4.48
CA ASP A 48 19.23 8.67 4.24
C ASP A 48 17.96 8.70 3.39
N GLU A 49 17.02 9.59 3.72
CA GLU A 49 15.78 9.80 2.97
C GLU A 49 16.03 10.54 1.64
N GLY A 50 17.29 10.61 1.20
CA GLY A 50 17.79 11.39 0.07
C GLY A 50 16.75 11.60 -1.02
N GLU A 51 16.35 12.87 -1.19
CA GLU A 51 15.34 13.34 -2.15
C GLU A 51 14.21 12.34 -2.43
N ALA A 52 13.60 11.75 -1.39
CA ALA A 52 12.28 11.14 -1.51
C ALA A 52 11.19 12.21 -1.71
N GLN A 53 11.44 13.17 -2.62
CA GLN A 53 10.44 13.96 -3.33
C GLN A 53 10.04 13.23 -4.62
N GLY A 54 9.87 11.91 -4.55
CA GLY A 54 8.94 11.30 -5.47
C GLY A 54 7.56 11.68 -4.98
N GLU A 55 6.81 12.48 -5.74
CA GLU A 55 5.37 12.63 -5.55
C GLU A 55 4.83 11.25 -5.19
N THR A 56 4.25 11.10 -3.99
CA THR A 56 3.46 9.91 -3.71
C THR A 56 2.50 9.78 -4.88
N PRO A 57 2.57 8.70 -5.68
CA PRO A 57 1.70 8.55 -6.83
C PRO A 57 0.29 8.82 -6.35
N ASP A 58 -0.39 9.78 -6.98
CA ASP A 58 -1.75 10.09 -6.57
C ASP A 58 -2.55 8.81 -6.79
N ALA A 59 -2.94 8.15 -5.69
CA ALA A 59 -3.67 6.89 -5.76
C ALA A 59 -4.95 7.04 -6.60
N PHE A 60 -5.48 8.26 -6.69
CA PHE A 60 -6.57 8.59 -7.59
C PHE A 60 -6.14 8.61 -9.07
N GLU A 61 -4.97 9.14 -9.39
CA GLU A 61 -4.40 9.13 -10.74
C GLU A 61 -4.07 7.70 -11.20
N ASP A 62 -3.45 6.89 -10.35
CA ASP A 62 -3.19 5.47 -10.62
C ASP A 62 -4.50 4.69 -10.84
N PHE A 63 -5.52 4.96 -10.02
CA PHE A 63 -6.84 4.39 -10.18
C PHE A 63 -7.49 4.81 -11.52
N MET A 64 -7.36 6.07 -11.91
CA MET A 64 -7.90 6.58 -13.18
C MET A 64 -7.17 6.00 -14.38
N ALA A 65 -5.85 5.81 -14.30
CA ALA A 65 -5.05 5.12 -15.32
C ALA A 65 -5.47 3.65 -15.46
N PHE A 66 -5.65 2.94 -14.34
CA PHE A 66 -6.19 1.58 -14.35
C PHE A 66 -7.58 1.52 -14.97
N ARG A 67 -8.50 2.40 -14.57
CA ARG A 67 -9.84 2.49 -15.16
C ARG A 67 -9.79 2.70 -16.67
N ALA A 68 -8.89 3.56 -17.16
CA ALA A 68 -8.72 3.84 -18.58
C ALA A 68 -8.18 2.63 -19.36
N SER A 69 -7.39 1.76 -18.71
CA SER A 69 -6.86 0.53 -19.31
C SER A 69 -7.91 -0.57 -19.52
N LEU A 70 -9.05 -0.50 -18.84
CA LEU A 70 -10.09 -1.53 -18.95
C LEU A 70 -10.78 -1.44 -20.33
N PRO A 71 -11.06 -2.59 -20.97
CA PRO A 71 -11.76 -2.60 -22.24
C PRO A 71 -13.13 -1.94 -22.11
N LYS A 72 -13.51 -1.12 -23.10
CA LYS A 72 -14.82 -0.49 -23.12
C LYS A 72 -15.90 -1.57 -23.23
N ALA A 73 -16.70 -1.71 -22.19
CA ALA A 73 -17.88 -2.56 -22.21
C ALA A 73 -19.00 -1.83 -22.96
N THR A 74 -18.95 -1.85 -24.30
CA THR A 74 -19.99 -1.26 -25.15
C THR A 74 -21.36 -1.86 -24.86
N TRP A 75 -21.39 -3.18 -24.58
CA TRP A 75 -22.58 -3.90 -24.17
C TRP A 75 -23.24 -3.36 -22.89
N LEU A 76 -22.49 -2.72 -21.98
CA LEU A 76 -23.04 -2.08 -20.77
C LEU A 76 -23.70 -0.73 -21.09
N ALA A 77 -23.24 -0.04 -22.14
CA ALA A 77 -23.78 1.25 -22.57
C ALA A 77 -25.10 1.12 -23.34
N ASP A 78 -25.34 -0.05 -23.93
CA ASP A 78 -26.53 -0.35 -24.75
C ASP A 78 -27.66 -1.03 -23.96
N LEU A 79 -27.48 -1.27 -22.65
CA LEU A 79 -28.51 -1.88 -21.81
C LEU A 79 -29.64 -0.90 -21.51
N THR A 80 -30.88 -1.39 -21.59
CA THR A 80 -32.03 -0.67 -21.02
C THR A 80 -32.04 -0.78 -19.50
N ASP A 81 -32.71 0.14 -18.82
CA ASP A 81 -32.83 0.14 -17.35
C ASP A 81 -33.41 -1.17 -16.80
N GLU A 82 -34.32 -1.82 -17.52
CA GLU A 82 -34.86 -3.13 -17.15
C GLU A 82 -33.81 -4.24 -17.26
N GLN A 83 -33.04 -4.26 -18.36
CA GLN A 83 -31.97 -5.24 -18.56
C GLN A 83 -30.84 -5.09 -17.54
N MET A 84 -30.54 -3.85 -17.12
CA MET A 84 -29.58 -3.61 -16.05
C MET A 84 -30.09 -4.13 -14.70
N LYS A 85 -31.37 -3.90 -14.37
CA LYS A 85 -31.99 -4.40 -13.13
C LYS A 85 -32.01 -5.93 -13.08
N ASP A 86 -32.38 -6.59 -14.17
CA ASP A 86 -32.41 -8.05 -14.25
C ASP A 86 -30.99 -8.65 -14.13
N MET A 87 -29.99 -8.02 -14.74
CA MET A 87 -28.60 -8.45 -14.62
C MET A 87 -28.11 -8.36 -13.16
N ILE A 88 -28.38 -7.25 -12.46
CA ILE A 88 -28.01 -7.09 -11.05
C ILE A 88 -28.75 -8.12 -10.20
N ALA A 89 -30.05 -8.29 -10.42
CA ALA A 89 -30.86 -9.27 -9.70
C ALA A 89 -30.33 -10.71 -9.90
N SER A 90 -29.96 -11.09 -11.12
CA SER A 90 -29.44 -12.43 -11.42
C SER A 90 -28.07 -12.74 -10.78
N ARG A 91 -27.27 -11.71 -10.49
CA ARG A 91 -25.92 -11.86 -9.92
C ARG A 91 -25.92 -11.98 -8.39
N TYR A 92 -27.00 -11.54 -7.74
CA TYR A 92 -27.16 -11.54 -6.28
C TYR A 92 -28.39 -12.31 -5.81
N ALA A 93 -28.98 -13.13 -6.69
CA ALA A 93 -30.04 -14.08 -6.38
C ALA A 93 -29.50 -15.33 -5.67
#